data_AF-A0A7W1HVS0-F1
#
_entry.id   AF-A0A7W1HVS0-F1
#
_cell.length_a   1.000
_cell.length_b   1.000
_cell.length_c   1.000
_cell.angle_alpha   90.00
_cell.angle_beta   90.00
_cell.angle_gamma   90.00
#
_symmetry.space_group_name_H-M   'P 1'
#
loop_
_entity.id
_entity.type
_entity.pdbx_description
1 polymer ?
#
loop_
_entity_poly.entity_id
_entity_poly.type
_entity_poly.pdbx_seq_one_letter_code
_entity_poly.pdbx_strand_id
1 'polypeptide(L)'
;MNDLKEFGKKLVDKAIAGKTGHRIAIIGNEIFGSLDSQVFESENYTVELYPLEEFHKLDRLVNYTLCIVSYDAFSEEDNQNNFIKQMLEAIEQGVNFCLVYYKENYIYQKHSSSRTNVGYQVATKLSIYPKNLNKIIPEANVKRQEFQPFLKKWGVTNLTFNIKNEDAKAIYITDDNEILGFSVPTKNAEIFYLPFIRNLSNLNDTKNGLETLIDNLLTYLAKSRINLPIWAKESSFFSDEETLLKEKISLQSEITKLETDLQKFDEAKSLLFHNEHHLEITLPNFLKSYLGLEIEQNETYKEDFWIVDNKKEKLAIAEIKSKTKGFTKGLVGYLIAHRDYYELEDEFPALLFVNCNLQVGSWKDKDKFLNEQDYKYVAHQNVLVIRIEDVVRLWEMKRLGKTTNEEILNLFLTKKGWLQVTSKLEIKIHPK
;
A
#
# COMPACT_ATOMS: atom_id res chain seq x y z
N MET A 1 -11.99 4.84 0.72
CA MET A 1 -13.20 4.03 0.42
C MET A 1 -13.07 3.24 -0.89
N ASN A 2 -12.45 3.80 -1.94
CA ASN A 2 -12.07 3.03 -3.15
C ASN A 2 -10.96 2.01 -2.89
N ASP A 3 -9.97 2.31 -2.03
CA ASP A 3 -8.91 1.34 -1.69
C ASP A 3 -9.42 0.12 -0.92
N LEU A 4 -10.46 0.30 -0.08
CA LEU A 4 -11.13 -0.82 0.61
C LEU A 4 -11.96 -1.67 -0.36
N LYS A 5 -12.53 -1.06 -1.41
CA LYS A 5 -13.21 -1.80 -2.48
C LYS A 5 -12.23 -2.55 -3.37
N GLU A 6 -11.06 -1.98 -3.62
CA GLU A 6 -10.00 -2.61 -4.43
C GLU A 6 -9.30 -3.74 -3.67
N PHE A 7 -9.07 -3.57 -2.37
CA PHE A 7 -8.60 -4.62 -1.47
C PHE A 7 -9.64 -5.74 -1.32
N GLY A 8 -10.92 -5.38 -1.19
CA GLY A 8 -12.04 -6.33 -1.19
C GLY A 8 -12.17 -7.10 -2.52
N LYS A 9 -11.93 -6.46 -3.66
CA LYS A 9 -11.99 -7.10 -4.98
C LYS A 9 -10.85 -8.11 -5.18
N LYS A 10 -9.62 -7.76 -4.78
CA LYS A 10 -8.46 -8.69 -4.77
C LYS A 10 -8.67 -9.89 -3.84
N LEU A 11 -9.39 -9.71 -2.74
CA LEU A 11 -9.78 -10.80 -1.83
C LEU A 11 -10.89 -11.67 -2.41
N VAL A 12 -11.88 -11.08 -3.08
CA VAL A 12 -12.94 -11.83 -3.79
C VAL A 12 -12.34 -12.68 -4.91
N ASP A 13 -11.35 -12.19 -5.66
CA ASP A 13 -10.67 -12.99 -6.69
C ASP A 13 -9.83 -14.15 -6.09
N LYS A 14 -9.27 -13.98 -4.87
CA LYS A 14 -8.63 -15.06 -4.11
C LYS A 14 -9.62 -16.03 -3.45
N ALA A 15 -10.80 -15.58 -3.07
CA ALA A 15 -11.88 -16.43 -2.56
C ALA A 15 -12.54 -17.23 -3.70
N ILE A 16 -12.55 -16.69 -4.93
CA ILE A 16 -12.90 -17.44 -6.15
C ILE A 16 -11.89 -18.59 -6.39
N ALA A 17 -10.62 -18.45 -6.00
CA ALA A 17 -9.66 -19.57 -5.99
C ALA A 17 -9.99 -20.68 -4.95
N GLY A 18 -10.96 -20.44 -4.06
CA GLY A 18 -11.59 -21.50 -3.27
C GLY A 18 -12.66 -22.31 -4.04
N LYS A 19 -13.15 -21.78 -5.18
CA LYS A 19 -14.12 -22.43 -6.09
C LYS A 19 -13.49 -22.88 -7.42
N THR A 20 -12.41 -22.25 -7.87
CA THR A 20 -11.60 -22.64 -9.03
C THR A 20 -10.28 -23.18 -8.50
N GLY A 21 -9.95 -24.45 -8.76
CA GLY A 21 -8.76 -25.11 -8.21
C GLY A 21 -7.40 -24.42 -8.46
N HIS A 22 -6.30 -25.13 -8.22
CA HIS A 22 -4.95 -24.59 -8.42
C HIS A 22 -4.71 -24.15 -9.86
N ARG A 23 -4.25 -22.91 -10.08
CA ARG A 23 -3.73 -22.49 -11.41
C ARG A 23 -2.26 -22.87 -11.53
N ILE A 24 -1.91 -23.59 -12.59
CA ILE A 24 -0.56 -24.12 -12.80
C ILE A 24 -0.02 -23.62 -14.14
N ALA A 25 1.17 -23.03 -14.12
CA ALA A 25 1.90 -22.69 -15.34
C ALA A 25 2.98 -23.74 -15.61
N ILE A 26 3.08 -24.26 -16.83
CA ILE A 26 4.23 -25.07 -17.27
C ILE A 26 4.98 -24.28 -18.35
N ILE A 27 6.22 -23.92 -18.06
CA ILE A 27 7.02 -22.99 -18.85
C ILE A 27 8.19 -23.73 -19.51
N GLY A 28 8.15 -23.80 -20.83
CA GLY A 28 9.18 -24.41 -21.67
C GLY A 28 8.67 -25.56 -22.52
N ASN A 29 8.70 -25.39 -23.85
CA ASN A 29 8.35 -26.41 -24.84
C ASN A 29 9.14 -27.71 -24.69
N GLU A 30 10.36 -27.65 -24.14
CA GLU A 30 11.13 -28.84 -23.81
C GLU A 30 10.41 -29.76 -22.82
N ILE A 31 9.54 -29.26 -21.96
CA ILE A 31 8.85 -30.09 -20.96
C ILE A 31 7.69 -30.86 -21.60
N PHE A 32 6.85 -30.16 -22.37
CA PHE A 32 5.55 -30.65 -22.81
C PHE A 32 5.47 -30.93 -24.32
N GLY A 33 6.52 -30.62 -25.09
CA GLY A 33 6.55 -30.80 -26.54
C GLY A 33 5.45 -30.00 -27.23
N SER A 34 4.59 -30.71 -27.97
CA SER A 34 3.46 -30.13 -28.72
C SER A 34 2.11 -30.39 -28.04
N LEU A 35 2.08 -30.65 -26.73
CA LEU A 35 0.82 -30.78 -25.98
C LEU A 35 0.02 -29.46 -26.03
N ASP A 36 -1.30 -29.59 -26.08
CA ASP A 36 -2.23 -28.47 -25.92
C ASP A 36 -2.63 -28.33 -24.45
N SER A 37 -2.75 -27.08 -23.98
CA SER A 37 -3.29 -26.72 -22.67
C SER A 37 -4.66 -27.36 -22.36
N GLN A 38 -5.53 -27.53 -23.36
CA GLN A 38 -6.87 -28.13 -23.19
C GLN A 38 -6.82 -29.61 -22.81
N VAL A 39 -5.64 -30.23 -22.84
CA VAL A 39 -5.48 -31.66 -22.59
C VAL A 39 -5.50 -32.01 -21.10
N PHE A 40 -5.27 -31.05 -20.20
CA PHE A 40 -5.26 -31.27 -18.76
C PHE A 40 -6.64 -30.94 -18.16
N GLU A 41 -7.48 -31.97 -17.96
CA GLU A 41 -8.78 -31.83 -17.30
C GLU A 41 -8.68 -32.38 -15.86
N SER A 42 -8.78 -31.50 -14.86
CA SER A 42 -8.82 -31.87 -13.45
C SER A 42 -9.79 -30.97 -12.70
N GLU A 43 -10.56 -31.53 -11.77
CA GLU A 43 -11.42 -30.76 -10.87
C GLU A 43 -10.60 -29.88 -9.91
N ASN A 44 -9.34 -30.26 -9.66
CA ASN A 44 -8.51 -29.64 -8.63
C ASN A 44 -7.56 -28.57 -9.17
N TYR A 45 -7.33 -28.50 -10.47
CA TYR A 45 -6.40 -27.55 -11.07
C TYR A 45 -6.65 -27.29 -12.55
N THR A 46 -6.19 -26.13 -13.02
CA THR A 46 -6.10 -25.80 -14.45
C THR A 46 -4.63 -25.63 -14.84
N VAL A 47 -4.26 -26.13 -16.01
CA VAL A 47 -2.89 -26.06 -16.51
C VAL A 47 -2.82 -25.15 -17.72
N GLU A 48 -1.89 -24.21 -17.68
CA GLU A 48 -1.57 -23.31 -18.79
C GLU A 48 -0.14 -23.61 -19.26
N LEU A 49 0.01 -23.90 -20.55
CA LEU A 49 1.30 -24.23 -21.16
C LEU A 49 1.88 -22.99 -21.85
N TYR A 50 3.13 -22.68 -21.55
CA TYR A 50 3.82 -21.52 -22.10
C TYR A 50 5.12 -21.95 -22.79
N PRO A 51 5.15 -21.96 -24.13
CA PRO A 51 6.41 -22.01 -24.88
C PRO A 51 7.30 -20.84 -24.47
N LEU A 52 8.63 -21.01 -24.52
CA LEU A 52 9.56 -19.95 -24.10
C LEU A 52 9.40 -18.68 -24.95
N GLU A 53 9.08 -18.85 -26.23
CA GLU A 53 8.85 -17.76 -27.17
C GLU A 53 7.63 -16.92 -26.79
N GLU A 54 6.68 -17.51 -26.07
CA GLU A 54 5.44 -16.87 -25.62
C GLU A 54 5.50 -16.40 -24.17
N PHE A 55 6.67 -16.42 -23.52
CA PHE A 55 6.82 -15.99 -22.13
C PHE A 55 6.32 -14.56 -21.89
N HIS A 56 6.39 -13.67 -22.88
CA HIS A 56 5.86 -12.31 -22.80
C HIS A 56 4.33 -12.23 -22.71
N LYS A 57 3.61 -13.31 -23.06
CA LYS A 57 2.16 -13.43 -22.94
C LYS A 57 1.72 -14.03 -21.60
N LEU A 58 2.66 -14.49 -20.79
CA LEU A 58 2.39 -15.07 -19.48
C LEU A 58 1.77 -14.01 -18.59
N ASP A 59 0.63 -14.33 -17.97
CA ASP A 59 0.10 -13.54 -16.87
C ASP A 59 1.17 -13.40 -15.78
N ARG A 60 1.09 -12.35 -14.95
CA ARG A 60 2.05 -12.19 -13.85
C ARG A 60 2.12 -13.48 -13.02
N LEU A 61 3.34 -13.99 -12.76
CA LEU A 61 3.56 -15.26 -12.06
C LEU A 61 2.83 -15.38 -10.71
N VAL A 62 2.59 -14.23 -10.04
CA VAL A 62 1.81 -14.10 -8.80
C VAL A 62 0.37 -14.63 -8.90
N ASN A 63 -0.15 -14.85 -10.11
CA ASN A 63 -1.51 -15.34 -10.36
C ASN A 63 -1.62 -16.87 -10.34
N TYR A 64 -0.49 -17.59 -10.26
CA TYR A 64 -0.44 -19.05 -10.24
C TYR A 64 -0.21 -19.57 -8.81
N THR A 65 -0.59 -20.83 -8.56
CA THR A 65 -0.25 -21.51 -7.30
C THR A 65 1.06 -22.28 -7.40
N LEU A 66 1.34 -22.79 -8.60
CA LEU A 66 2.51 -23.61 -8.91
C LEU A 66 3.00 -23.28 -10.32
N CYS A 67 4.31 -23.13 -10.48
CA CYS A 67 4.96 -23.00 -11.78
C CYS A 67 5.97 -24.14 -11.96
N ILE A 68 5.84 -24.90 -13.04
CA ILE A 68 6.79 -25.95 -13.44
C ILE A 68 7.64 -25.40 -14.58
N VAL A 69 8.96 -25.41 -14.44
CA VAL A 69 9.87 -24.69 -15.34
C VAL A 69 11.02 -25.60 -15.73
N SER A 70 11.43 -25.54 -17.01
CA SER A 70 12.60 -26.31 -17.44
C SER A 70 13.84 -25.74 -16.75
N TYR A 71 14.68 -26.61 -16.20
CA TYR A 71 15.93 -26.20 -15.56
C TYR A 71 16.84 -25.40 -16.50
N ASP A 72 16.83 -25.75 -17.78
CA ASP A 72 17.58 -25.10 -18.85
C ASP A 72 16.76 -24.01 -19.59
N ALA A 73 15.61 -23.58 -19.02
CA ALA A 73 14.79 -22.53 -19.61
C ALA A 73 15.56 -21.21 -19.76
N PHE A 74 15.23 -20.49 -20.85
CA PHE A 74 15.78 -19.20 -21.25
C PHE A 74 17.28 -19.23 -21.57
N SER A 75 17.64 -19.04 -22.84
CA SER A 75 19.04 -18.95 -23.29
C SER A 75 19.62 -17.54 -23.21
N GLU A 76 18.78 -16.52 -23.30
CA GLU A 76 19.17 -15.10 -23.27
C GLU A 76 19.20 -14.55 -21.84
N GLU A 77 20.30 -13.87 -21.50
CA GLU A 77 20.54 -13.33 -20.14
C GLU A 77 19.44 -12.37 -19.67
N ASP A 78 18.93 -11.50 -20.55
CA ASP A 78 17.86 -10.56 -20.21
C ASP A 78 16.55 -11.27 -19.85
N ASN A 79 16.19 -12.31 -20.60
CA ASN A 79 15.00 -13.11 -20.33
C ASN A 79 15.15 -13.92 -19.02
N GLN A 80 16.34 -14.47 -18.76
CA GLN A 80 16.65 -15.14 -17.50
C GLN A 80 16.52 -14.19 -16.31
N ASN A 81 17.11 -13.00 -16.39
CA ASN A 81 17.08 -12.00 -15.33
C ASN A 81 15.64 -11.51 -15.07
N ASN A 82 14.87 -11.28 -16.13
CA ASN A 82 13.46 -10.91 -16.03
C ASN A 82 12.65 -12.03 -15.36
N PHE A 83 12.81 -13.28 -15.82
CA PHE A 83 12.13 -14.43 -15.23
C PHE A 83 12.46 -14.57 -13.73
N ILE A 84 13.75 -14.55 -13.37
CA ILE A 84 14.18 -14.67 -11.98
C ILE A 84 13.59 -13.55 -11.11
N LYS A 85 13.53 -12.31 -11.62
CA LYS A 85 12.90 -11.19 -10.91
C LYS A 85 11.42 -11.46 -10.65
N GLN A 86 10.67 -11.93 -11.66
CA GLN A 86 9.26 -12.27 -11.50
C GLN A 86 9.06 -13.48 -10.57
N MET A 87 9.95 -14.47 -10.64
CA MET A 87 9.94 -15.65 -9.78
C MET A 87 10.10 -15.25 -8.31
N LEU A 88 11.06 -14.36 -8.00
CA LEU A 88 11.26 -13.87 -6.63
C LEU A 88 10.04 -13.11 -6.11
N GLU A 89 9.44 -12.23 -6.93
CA GLU A 89 8.18 -11.55 -6.57
C GLU A 89 7.06 -12.57 -6.30
N ALA A 90 6.93 -13.60 -7.14
CA ALA A 90 5.91 -14.63 -6.98
C ALA A 90 6.13 -15.49 -5.73
N ILE A 91 7.38 -15.86 -5.42
CA ILE A 91 7.74 -16.57 -4.19
C ILE A 91 7.35 -15.75 -2.95
N GLU A 92 7.58 -14.43 -2.96
CA GLU A 92 7.15 -13.54 -1.86
C GLU A 92 5.63 -13.54 -1.68
N GLN A 93 4.86 -13.79 -2.74
CA GLN A 93 3.40 -13.91 -2.70
C GLN A 93 2.90 -15.34 -2.42
N GLY A 94 3.81 -16.31 -2.29
CA GLY A 94 3.49 -17.70 -1.95
C GLY A 94 3.34 -18.66 -3.13
N VAL A 95 3.82 -18.28 -4.32
CA VAL A 95 3.81 -19.14 -5.51
C VAL A 95 4.95 -20.15 -5.45
N ASN A 96 4.62 -21.43 -5.62
CA ASN A 96 5.58 -22.53 -5.56
C ASN A 96 6.20 -22.78 -6.93
N PHE A 97 7.45 -23.24 -6.97
CA PHE A 97 8.18 -23.48 -8.22
C PHE A 97 8.76 -24.87 -8.25
N CYS A 98 8.62 -25.59 -9.36
CA CYS A 98 9.30 -26.86 -9.61
C CYS A 98 10.18 -26.75 -10.85
N LEU A 99 11.49 -26.79 -10.65
CA LEU A 99 12.47 -26.84 -11.72
C LEU A 99 12.72 -28.29 -12.10
N VAL A 100 12.22 -28.69 -13.26
CA VAL A 100 12.42 -30.04 -13.79
C VAL A 100 13.67 -30.09 -14.65
N TYR A 101 14.49 -31.11 -14.46
CA TYR A 101 15.75 -31.26 -15.20
C TYR A 101 15.85 -32.65 -15.83
N TYR A 102 16.21 -32.68 -17.11
CA TYR A 102 16.63 -33.89 -17.80
C TYR A 102 17.38 -33.52 -19.09
N LYS A 103 18.52 -34.19 -19.32
CA LYS A 103 19.34 -33.95 -20.52
C LYS A 103 19.34 -35.19 -21.40
N GLU A 104 18.55 -35.15 -22.48
CA GLU A 104 18.36 -36.26 -23.42
C GLU A 104 19.65 -36.69 -24.15
N ASN A 105 20.61 -35.78 -24.34
CA ASN A 105 21.83 -36.04 -25.09
C ASN A 105 23.10 -35.71 -24.29
N TYR A 106 23.84 -36.75 -23.89
CA TYR A 106 25.21 -36.66 -23.37
C TYR A 106 26.25 -36.31 -24.44
N ILE A 107 25.87 -36.40 -25.71
CA ILE A 107 26.80 -36.30 -26.82
C ILE A 107 27.08 -34.82 -27.09
N TYR A 108 28.17 -34.33 -26.51
CA TYR A 108 28.96 -33.20 -26.99
C TYR A 108 28.20 -31.88 -27.25
N GLN A 109 27.96 -31.09 -26.21
CA GLN A 109 28.05 -29.63 -26.37
C GLN A 109 28.92 -29.04 -25.28
N LYS A 110 30.16 -28.73 -25.66
CA LYS A 110 31.24 -28.17 -24.83
C LYS A 110 31.15 -26.64 -24.70
N HIS A 111 30.07 -26.01 -25.15
CA HIS A 111 30.07 -24.56 -25.43
C HIS A 111 28.89 -23.70 -24.97
N SER A 112 27.88 -24.24 -24.28
CA SER A 112 27.03 -23.39 -23.43
C SER A 112 27.53 -23.51 -21.99
N SER A 113 27.97 -22.41 -21.40
CA SER A 113 28.33 -22.37 -19.99
C SER A 113 27.10 -22.71 -19.16
N SER A 114 26.93 -23.98 -18.79
CA SER A 114 25.89 -24.51 -17.88
C SER A 114 25.68 -23.72 -16.57
N ARG A 115 26.55 -22.75 -16.29
CA ARG A 115 26.46 -21.79 -15.21
C ARG A 115 25.46 -20.65 -15.46
N THR A 116 24.94 -20.48 -16.68
CA THR A 116 24.05 -19.37 -17.02
C THR A 116 22.57 -19.75 -17.03
N ASN A 117 22.18 -21.02 -17.07
CA ASN A 117 20.75 -21.36 -17.07
C ASN A 117 20.04 -20.95 -15.76
N VAL A 118 18.74 -20.68 -15.84
CA VAL A 118 17.93 -20.26 -14.69
C VAL A 118 18.02 -21.26 -13.55
N GLY A 119 17.96 -22.57 -13.85
CA GLY A 119 18.03 -23.62 -12.84
C GLY A 119 19.29 -23.56 -11.97
N TYR A 120 20.45 -23.37 -12.59
CA TYR A 120 21.75 -23.25 -11.94
C TYR A 120 21.87 -21.94 -11.16
N GLN A 121 21.42 -20.82 -11.75
CA GLN A 121 21.46 -19.53 -11.08
C GLN A 121 20.63 -19.52 -9.79
N VAL A 122 19.40 -20.06 -9.87
CA VAL A 122 18.52 -20.20 -8.70
C VAL A 122 19.13 -21.15 -7.67
N ALA A 123 19.63 -22.32 -8.10
CA ALA A 123 20.26 -23.28 -7.19
C ALA A 123 21.47 -22.66 -6.46
N THR A 124 22.31 -21.93 -7.18
CA THR A 124 23.49 -21.28 -6.60
C THR A 124 23.11 -20.20 -5.59
N LYS A 125 22.08 -19.40 -5.87
CA LYS A 125 21.53 -18.42 -4.91
C LYS A 125 20.99 -19.09 -3.64
N LEU A 126 20.52 -20.33 -3.76
CA LEU A 126 20.07 -21.17 -2.63
C LEU A 126 21.22 -21.94 -1.97
N SER A 127 22.49 -21.68 -2.32
CA SER A 127 23.67 -22.42 -1.83
C SER A 127 23.66 -23.92 -2.17
N ILE A 128 23.16 -24.24 -3.36
CA ILE A 128 23.07 -25.61 -3.91
C ILE A 128 23.85 -25.68 -5.21
N TYR A 129 24.73 -26.66 -5.32
CA TYR A 129 25.68 -26.79 -6.43
C TYR A 129 25.40 -28.08 -7.23
N PRO A 130 24.84 -27.95 -8.45
CA PRO A 130 24.60 -29.09 -9.33
C PRO A 130 25.92 -29.72 -9.80
N LYS A 131 25.96 -31.05 -9.85
CA LYS A 131 27.10 -31.88 -10.28
C LYS A 131 26.61 -32.93 -11.27
N ASN A 132 27.06 -32.83 -12.52
CA ASN A 132 26.81 -33.85 -13.53
C ASN A 132 27.63 -35.11 -13.20
N LEU A 133 26.98 -36.26 -13.31
CA LEU A 133 27.64 -37.56 -13.28
C LEU A 133 28.08 -37.95 -14.69
N ASN A 134 28.84 -39.04 -14.82
CA ASN A 134 29.14 -39.67 -16.11
C ASN A 134 28.27 -40.90 -16.37
N LYS A 135 27.30 -41.17 -15.48
CA LYS A 135 26.38 -42.31 -15.54
C LYS A 135 24.95 -41.82 -15.36
N ILE A 136 24.02 -42.50 -16.01
CA ILE A 136 22.59 -42.33 -15.79
C ILE A 136 22.19 -43.16 -14.57
N ILE A 137 21.37 -42.58 -13.71
CA ILE A 137 20.73 -43.19 -12.56
C ILE A 137 19.26 -43.43 -12.94
N PRO A 138 18.87 -44.68 -13.23
CA PRO A 138 17.51 -45.01 -13.64
C PRO A 138 16.53 -45.02 -12.47
N GLU A 139 16.99 -45.39 -11.27
CA GLU A 139 16.18 -45.52 -10.07
C GLU A 139 17.03 -45.19 -8.83
N ALA A 140 16.39 -44.68 -7.78
CA ALA A 140 17.00 -44.35 -6.50
C ALA A 140 15.95 -44.38 -5.37
N ASN A 141 16.37 -44.08 -4.13
CA ASN A 141 15.51 -44.10 -2.97
C ASN A 141 14.68 -42.81 -2.84
N VAL A 142 13.36 -42.96 -2.75
CA VAL A 142 12.43 -41.84 -2.53
C VAL A 142 12.20 -41.63 -1.03
N LYS A 143 12.59 -40.46 -0.50
CA LYS A 143 12.45 -40.07 0.92
C LYS A 143 11.10 -39.43 1.25
N ARG A 144 10.30 -39.14 0.23
CA ARG A 144 9.02 -38.43 0.30
C ARG A 144 8.00 -39.20 -0.52
N GLN A 145 7.21 -40.04 0.17
CA GLN A 145 6.44 -41.12 -0.45
C GLN A 145 5.43 -40.63 -1.49
N GLU A 146 4.88 -39.42 -1.33
CA GLU A 146 4.02 -38.78 -2.34
C GLU A 146 4.69 -38.67 -3.71
N PHE A 147 6.02 -38.53 -3.81
CA PHE A 147 6.71 -38.48 -5.11
C PHE A 147 7.03 -39.85 -5.70
N GLN A 148 6.78 -40.95 -4.97
CA GLN A 148 7.14 -42.30 -5.41
C GLN A 148 6.49 -42.71 -6.74
N PRO A 149 5.19 -42.46 -6.99
CA PRO A 149 4.56 -42.81 -8.28
C PRO A 149 5.23 -42.13 -9.47
N PHE A 150 5.64 -40.87 -9.31
CA PHE A 150 6.32 -40.11 -10.36
C PHE A 150 7.77 -40.57 -10.55
N LEU A 151 8.57 -40.56 -9.49
CA LEU A 151 10.01 -40.78 -9.57
C LEU A 151 10.38 -42.20 -10.02
N LYS A 152 9.56 -43.20 -9.67
CA LYS A 152 9.79 -44.59 -10.10
C LYS A 152 9.74 -44.76 -11.62
N LYS A 153 8.94 -43.94 -12.31
CA LYS A 153 8.73 -44.07 -13.76
C LYS A 153 9.46 -43.00 -14.56
N TRP A 154 9.46 -41.75 -14.09
CA TRP A 154 10.01 -40.61 -14.82
C TRP A 154 11.18 -39.92 -14.10
N GLY A 155 11.68 -40.48 -13.00
CA GLY A 155 12.76 -39.89 -12.19
C GLY A 155 14.18 -40.20 -12.66
N VAL A 156 14.39 -40.58 -13.91
CA VAL A 156 15.73 -40.91 -14.44
C VAL A 156 16.57 -39.64 -14.54
N THR A 157 17.83 -39.70 -14.11
CA THR A 157 18.72 -38.54 -14.23
C THR A 157 20.20 -38.87 -14.21
N ASN A 158 21.02 -37.89 -14.53
CA ASN A 158 22.46 -37.90 -14.43
C ASN A 158 23.02 -36.74 -13.59
N LEU A 159 22.14 -35.98 -12.93
CA LEU A 159 22.51 -34.81 -12.14
C LEU A 159 22.34 -35.11 -10.65
N THR A 160 23.32 -34.70 -9.86
CA THR A 160 23.30 -34.72 -8.40
C THR A 160 23.47 -33.31 -7.87
N PHE A 161 23.14 -33.08 -6.60
CA PHE A 161 23.25 -31.77 -5.97
C PHE A 161 24.05 -31.86 -4.69
N ASN A 162 25.06 -30.99 -4.57
CA ASN A 162 25.74 -30.71 -3.32
C ASN A 162 25.01 -29.56 -2.62
N ILE A 163 24.29 -29.88 -1.55
CA ILE A 163 23.44 -28.97 -0.82
C ILE A 163 24.18 -28.47 0.43
N LYS A 164 24.42 -27.15 0.52
CA LYS A 164 24.92 -26.51 1.74
C LYS A 164 23.82 -25.81 2.55
N ASN A 165 22.60 -25.77 2.01
CA ASN A 165 21.45 -25.16 2.64
C ASN A 165 20.80 -26.14 3.63
N GLU A 166 20.81 -25.80 4.91
CA GLU A 166 20.29 -26.65 5.99
C GLU A 166 18.77 -26.82 5.96
N ASP A 167 18.04 -25.88 5.35
CA ASP A 167 16.58 -25.94 5.21
C ASP A 167 16.13 -26.87 4.07
N ALA A 168 17.06 -27.27 3.20
CA ALA A 168 16.75 -28.12 2.06
C ALA A 168 16.38 -29.55 2.49
N LYS A 169 15.30 -30.07 1.91
CA LYS A 169 14.75 -31.39 2.22
C LYS A 169 14.99 -32.32 1.03
N ALA A 170 15.76 -33.38 1.24
CA ALA A 170 15.94 -34.40 0.22
C ALA A 170 14.62 -35.13 -0.10
N ILE A 171 14.32 -35.27 -1.39
CA ILE A 171 13.16 -36.00 -1.92
C ILE A 171 13.60 -37.33 -2.53
N TYR A 172 14.71 -37.33 -3.27
CA TYR A 172 15.19 -38.46 -4.05
C TYR A 172 16.71 -38.59 -3.92
N ILE A 173 17.22 -39.75 -3.48
CA ILE A 173 18.63 -39.94 -3.15
C ILE A 173 19.17 -41.29 -3.63
N THR A 174 20.46 -41.36 -3.94
CA THR A 174 21.15 -42.63 -4.21
C THR A 174 21.41 -43.43 -2.93
N ASP A 175 21.84 -44.69 -3.07
CA ASP A 175 22.33 -45.51 -1.95
C ASP A 175 23.56 -44.90 -1.26
N ASP A 176 24.38 -44.16 -2.02
CA ASP A 176 25.55 -43.41 -1.54
C ASP A 176 25.18 -42.05 -0.90
N ASN A 177 23.89 -41.79 -0.67
CA ASN A 177 23.34 -40.53 -0.16
C ASN A 177 23.61 -39.30 -1.05
N GLU A 178 23.89 -39.46 -2.34
CA GLU A 178 23.90 -38.33 -3.27
C GLU A 178 22.46 -37.86 -3.53
N ILE A 179 22.22 -36.55 -3.46
CA ILE A 179 20.88 -35.97 -3.61
C ILE A 179 20.60 -35.76 -5.10
N LEU A 180 19.51 -36.37 -5.56
CA LEU A 180 19.00 -36.23 -6.91
C LEU A 180 17.88 -35.20 -6.93
N GLY A 181 16.87 -35.33 -6.07
CA GLY A 181 15.76 -34.38 -5.98
C GLY A 181 15.63 -33.79 -4.59
N PHE A 182 15.22 -32.53 -4.50
CA PHE A 182 15.05 -31.84 -3.22
C PHE A 182 13.98 -30.74 -3.28
N SER A 183 13.54 -30.28 -2.12
CA SER A 183 12.81 -29.02 -1.97
C SER A 183 13.54 -28.07 -1.02
N VAL A 184 13.34 -26.77 -1.20
CA VAL A 184 13.83 -25.71 -0.32
C VAL A 184 12.62 -24.84 0.08
N PRO A 185 12.24 -24.84 1.36
CA PRO A 185 11.21 -23.93 1.83
C PRO A 185 11.75 -22.49 1.82
N THR A 186 10.88 -21.56 1.47
CA THR A 186 11.08 -20.12 1.65
C THR A 186 10.10 -19.60 2.69
N LYS A 187 10.07 -18.29 2.94
CA LYS A 187 9.13 -17.70 3.91
C LYS A 187 7.67 -18.01 3.57
N ASN A 188 7.31 -17.98 2.28
CA ASN A 188 5.92 -18.06 1.83
C ASN A 188 5.65 -19.17 0.78
N ALA A 189 6.69 -19.76 0.19
CA ALA A 189 6.57 -20.76 -0.89
C ALA A 189 7.61 -21.88 -0.74
N GLU A 190 7.55 -22.88 -1.62
CA GLU A 190 8.55 -23.96 -1.72
C GLU A 190 9.09 -24.10 -3.15
N ILE A 191 10.40 -24.31 -3.27
CA ILE A 191 11.10 -24.49 -4.53
C ILE A 191 11.55 -25.95 -4.63
N PHE A 192 11.16 -26.65 -5.68
CA PHE A 192 11.47 -28.04 -5.94
C PHE A 192 12.47 -28.16 -7.10
N TYR A 193 13.36 -29.15 -7.00
CA TYR A 193 14.20 -29.60 -8.09
C TYR A 193 13.98 -31.11 -8.25
N LEU A 194 13.40 -31.51 -9.38
CA LEU A 194 13.04 -32.91 -9.63
C LEU A 194 13.50 -33.38 -11.01
N PRO A 195 14.01 -34.61 -11.13
CA PRO A 195 14.33 -35.17 -12.43
C PRO A 195 13.06 -35.51 -13.20
N PHE A 196 13.04 -35.28 -14.51
CA PHE A 196 11.90 -35.65 -15.35
C PHE A 196 12.34 -36.14 -16.74
N ILE A 197 12.51 -37.45 -16.90
CA ILE A 197 12.65 -38.05 -18.23
C ILE A 197 11.29 -38.04 -18.94
N ARG A 198 11.26 -37.40 -20.11
CA ARG A 198 10.09 -37.26 -20.96
C ARG A 198 10.23 -38.12 -22.20
N ASN A 199 9.10 -38.47 -22.81
CA ASN A 199 9.06 -39.16 -24.09
C ASN A 199 8.20 -38.32 -25.04
N LEU A 200 8.83 -37.36 -25.72
CA LEU A 200 8.13 -36.44 -26.63
C LEU A 200 7.58 -37.15 -27.87
N SER A 201 8.06 -38.36 -28.18
CA SER A 201 7.46 -39.22 -29.21
C SER A 201 6.16 -39.88 -28.75
N ASN A 202 5.91 -39.94 -27.44
CA ASN A 202 4.66 -40.41 -26.84
C ASN A 202 4.07 -39.34 -25.92
N LEU A 203 3.32 -38.41 -26.52
CA LEU A 203 2.73 -37.27 -25.81
C LEU A 203 1.81 -37.70 -24.66
N ASN A 204 1.14 -38.86 -24.75
CA ASN A 204 0.32 -39.38 -23.66
C ASN A 204 1.17 -39.78 -22.45
N ASP A 205 2.35 -40.36 -22.65
CA ASP A 205 3.25 -40.67 -21.53
C ASP A 205 3.80 -39.40 -20.86
N THR A 206 4.14 -38.39 -21.67
CA THR A 206 4.58 -37.07 -21.18
C THR A 206 3.47 -36.38 -20.39
N LYS A 207 2.23 -36.38 -20.92
CA LYS A 207 1.04 -35.87 -20.23
C LYS A 207 0.85 -36.56 -18.88
N ASN A 208 0.82 -37.89 -18.86
CA ASN A 208 0.65 -38.67 -17.62
C ASN A 208 1.76 -38.37 -16.60
N GLY A 209 3.00 -38.18 -17.06
CA GLY A 209 4.12 -37.79 -16.22
C GLY A 209 3.91 -36.43 -15.56
N LEU A 210 3.42 -35.45 -16.34
CA LEU A 210 3.12 -34.10 -15.83
C LEU A 210 1.94 -34.07 -14.86
N GLU A 211 0.84 -34.78 -15.15
CA GLU A 211 -0.30 -34.90 -14.23
C GLU A 211 0.13 -35.54 -12.91
N THR A 212 0.89 -36.65 -12.97
CA THR A 212 1.41 -37.31 -11.77
C THR A 212 2.36 -36.40 -10.99
N LEU A 213 3.19 -35.60 -11.68
CA LEU A 213 4.08 -34.63 -11.03
C LEU A 213 3.28 -33.54 -10.30
N ILE A 214 2.28 -32.97 -10.98
CA ILE A 214 1.40 -31.92 -10.43
C ILE A 214 0.71 -32.44 -9.17
N ASP A 215 0.08 -33.62 -9.24
CA ASP A 215 -0.65 -34.20 -8.12
C ASP A 215 0.26 -34.44 -6.92
N ASN A 216 1.48 -34.93 -7.16
CA ASN A 216 2.45 -35.18 -6.10
C ASN A 216 2.95 -33.88 -5.45
N LEU A 217 3.20 -32.83 -6.26
CA LEU A 217 3.58 -31.51 -5.77
C LEU A 217 2.46 -30.88 -4.94
N LEU A 218 1.22 -30.90 -5.44
CA LEU A 218 0.06 -30.36 -4.72
C LEU A 218 -0.22 -31.15 -3.43
N THR A 219 -0.10 -32.48 -3.47
CA THR A 219 -0.24 -33.34 -2.28
C THR A 219 0.83 -33.02 -1.24
N TYR A 220 2.07 -32.86 -1.66
CA TYR A 220 3.16 -32.48 -0.77
C TYR A 220 2.89 -31.11 -0.13
N LEU A 221 2.53 -30.11 -0.95
CA LEU A 221 2.21 -28.76 -0.48
C LEU A 221 1.01 -28.75 0.47
N ALA A 222 -0.01 -29.57 0.22
CA ALA A 222 -1.16 -29.68 1.12
C ALA A 222 -0.76 -30.27 2.47
N LYS A 223 0.13 -31.27 2.49
CA LYS A 223 0.65 -31.91 3.72
C LYS A 223 1.68 -31.06 4.46
N SER A 224 2.40 -30.17 3.77
CA SER A 224 3.44 -29.33 4.36
C SER A 224 2.92 -28.00 4.93
N ARG A 225 1.64 -27.67 4.71
CA ARG A 225 0.99 -26.45 5.24
C ARG A 225 0.95 -26.45 6.77
N ILE A 226 1.70 -25.53 7.36
CA ILE A 226 1.62 -25.20 8.80
C ILE A 226 0.57 -24.10 9.03
N ASN A 227 0.40 -23.20 8.06
CA ASN A 227 -0.50 -22.06 8.17
C ASN A 227 -1.91 -22.40 7.65
N LEU A 228 -2.92 -21.83 8.30
CA LEU A 228 -4.31 -21.91 7.83
C LEU A 228 -4.44 -21.27 6.43
N PRO A 229 -5.06 -21.96 5.46
CA PRO A 229 -5.32 -21.38 4.15
C PRO A 229 -6.30 -20.21 4.26
N ILE A 230 -6.27 -19.30 3.28
CA ILE A 230 -7.07 -18.06 3.29
C ILE A 230 -8.57 -18.38 3.46
N TRP A 231 -9.10 -19.34 2.73
CA TRP A 231 -10.51 -19.74 2.83
C TRP A 231 -10.90 -20.21 4.24
N ALA A 232 -9.98 -20.85 4.96
CA ALA A 232 -10.21 -21.30 6.35
C ALA A 232 -10.08 -20.16 7.37
N LYS A 233 -9.53 -19.00 6.97
CA LYS A 233 -9.53 -17.78 7.77
C LYS A 233 -10.75 -16.89 7.49
N GLU A 234 -11.29 -16.97 6.29
CA GLU A 234 -12.45 -16.16 5.86
C GLU A 234 -13.77 -16.76 6.31
N SER A 235 -13.85 -18.09 6.37
CA SER A 235 -14.99 -18.79 6.95
C SER A 235 -14.75 -18.98 8.44
N SER A 236 -15.65 -18.45 9.26
CA SER A 236 -15.71 -18.77 10.67
C SER A 236 -16.02 -20.26 10.81
N PHE A 237 -15.07 -21.01 11.36
CA PHE A 237 -15.32 -22.42 11.65
C PHE A 237 -16.02 -22.57 13.01
N PHE A 238 -15.74 -21.66 13.94
CA PHE A 238 -16.29 -21.68 15.30
C PHE A 238 -17.34 -20.57 15.51
N SER A 239 -18.40 -20.85 16.25
CA SER A 239 -19.43 -19.85 16.59
C SER A 239 -18.88 -18.66 17.38
N ASP A 240 -17.92 -18.92 18.26
CA ASP A 240 -17.31 -17.89 19.10
C ASP A 240 -16.39 -16.98 18.28
N GLU A 241 -15.77 -17.52 17.23
CA GLU A 241 -14.95 -16.77 16.28
C GLU A 241 -15.77 -15.69 15.56
N GLU A 242 -17.01 -15.99 15.16
CA GLU A 242 -17.90 -14.99 14.56
C GLU A 242 -18.18 -13.82 15.49
N THR A 243 -18.36 -14.12 16.77
CA THR A 243 -18.68 -13.11 17.79
C THR A 243 -17.48 -12.19 17.98
N LEU A 244 -16.28 -12.75 18.10
CA LEU A 244 -15.03 -12.00 18.20
C LEU A 244 -14.74 -11.18 16.94
N LEU A 245 -15.00 -11.72 15.75
CA LEU A 245 -14.83 -10.98 14.49
C LEU A 245 -15.79 -9.79 14.39
N LYS A 246 -17.06 -9.96 14.78
CA LYS A 246 -18.05 -8.87 14.83
C LYS A 246 -17.63 -7.80 15.84
N GLU A 247 -17.18 -8.19 17.02
CA GLU A 247 -16.68 -7.26 18.04
C GLU A 247 -15.46 -6.49 17.52
N LYS A 248 -14.48 -7.17 16.91
CA LYS A 248 -13.33 -6.53 16.29
C LYS A 248 -13.72 -5.49 15.25
N ILE A 249 -14.65 -5.83 14.34
CA ILE A 249 -15.13 -4.90 13.31
C ILE A 249 -15.83 -3.68 13.95
N SER A 250 -16.65 -3.91 14.99
CA SER A 250 -17.32 -2.84 15.73
C SER A 250 -16.32 -1.89 16.38
N LEU A 251 -15.33 -2.43 17.11
CA LEU A 251 -14.28 -1.64 17.75
C LEU A 251 -13.44 -0.86 16.73
N GLN A 252 -13.10 -1.48 15.59
CA GLN A 252 -12.40 -0.78 14.52
C GLN A 252 -13.21 0.40 13.97
N SER A 253 -14.53 0.23 13.79
CA SER A 253 -15.41 1.32 13.36
C SER A 253 -15.48 2.45 14.40
N GLU A 254 -15.47 2.12 15.69
CA GLU A 254 -15.47 3.11 16.77
C GLU A 254 -14.16 3.90 16.81
N ILE A 255 -13.02 3.21 16.66
CA ILE A 255 -11.70 3.86 16.57
C ILE A 255 -11.68 4.85 15.41
N THR A 256 -12.11 4.45 14.20
CA THR A 256 -12.13 5.34 13.03
C THR A 256 -13.02 6.56 13.25
N LYS A 257 -14.15 6.41 13.97
CA LYS A 257 -15.01 7.54 14.32
C LYS A 257 -14.30 8.51 15.28
N LEU A 258 -13.65 7.99 16.32
CA LEU A 258 -12.90 8.81 17.27
C LEU A 258 -11.72 9.55 16.59
N GLU A 259 -11.01 8.89 15.68
CA GLU A 259 -9.95 9.50 14.88
C GLU A 259 -10.49 10.66 14.02
N THR A 260 -11.65 10.47 13.39
CA THR A 260 -12.32 11.53 12.60
C THR A 260 -12.72 12.72 13.49
N ASP A 261 -13.18 12.46 14.72
CA ASP A 261 -13.53 13.52 15.65
C ASP A 261 -12.29 14.26 16.19
N LEU A 262 -11.18 13.54 16.42
CA LEU A 262 -9.90 14.13 16.82
C LEU A 262 -9.29 15.00 15.73
N GLN A 263 -9.46 14.62 14.46
CA GLN A 263 -8.94 15.38 13.32
C GLN A 263 -9.41 16.84 13.33
N LYS A 264 -10.65 17.12 13.75
CA LYS A 264 -11.19 18.50 13.84
C LYS A 264 -10.37 19.37 14.80
N PHE A 265 -9.86 18.79 15.88
CA PHE A 265 -8.99 19.50 16.83
C PHE A 265 -7.58 19.69 16.26
N ASP A 266 -7.08 18.74 15.48
CA ASP A 266 -5.80 18.88 14.81
C ASP A 266 -5.84 19.97 13.73
N GLU A 267 -6.91 20.04 12.94
CA GLU A 267 -7.17 21.13 11.99
C GLU A 267 -7.21 22.49 12.69
N ALA A 268 -7.94 22.61 13.79
CA ALA A 268 -7.98 23.85 14.56
C ALA A 268 -6.60 24.24 15.13
N LYS A 269 -5.87 23.28 15.69
CA LYS A 269 -4.52 23.53 16.23
C LYS A 269 -3.51 23.86 15.13
N SER A 270 -3.62 23.28 13.94
CA SER A 270 -2.65 23.47 12.87
C SER A 270 -2.66 24.91 12.35
N LEU A 271 -3.82 25.58 12.36
CA LEU A 271 -3.93 27.01 12.04
C LEU A 271 -2.95 27.86 12.86
N LEU A 272 -2.67 27.48 14.12
CA LEU A 272 -1.76 28.20 15.01
C LEU A 272 -0.28 28.12 14.58
N PHE A 273 0.05 27.29 13.59
CA PHE A 273 1.41 27.08 13.11
C PHE A 273 1.57 27.30 11.60
N HIS A 274 0.47 27.48 10.87
CA HIS A 274 0.53 27.74 9.44
C HIS A 274 1.25 29.05 9.12
N ASN A 275 2.09 29.01 8.09
CA ASN A 275 2.62 30.21 7.46
C ASN A 275 1.51 30.91 6.65
N GLU A 276 1.79 32.11 6.14
CA GLU A 276 0.80 32.98 5.48
C GLU A 276 0.07 32.24 4.36
N HIS A 277 0.81 31.66 3.43
CA HIS A 277 0.26 30.94 2.29
C HIS A 277 -0.67 29.77 2.67
N HIS A 278 -0.30 28.96 3.66
CA HIS A 278 -1.18 27.87 4.10
C HIS A 278 -2.40 28.40 4.86
N LEU A 279 -2.24 29.50 5.59
CA LEU A 279 -3.31 30.10 6.37
C LEU A 279 -4.36 30.77 5.47
N GLU A 280 -3.94 31.40 4.36
CA GLU A 280 -4.83 31.94 3.31
C GLU A 280 -5.82 30.89 2.76
N ILE A 281 -5.39 29.63 2.71
CA ILE A 281 -6.24 28.52 2.24
C ILE A 281 -7.07 27.94 3.39
N THR A 282 -6.45 27.72 4.54
CA THR A 282 -7.04 26.90 5.61
C THR A 282 -7.95 27.69 6.54
N LEU A 283 -7.67 28.97 6.80
CA LEU A 283 -8.49 29.78 7.69
C LEU A 283 -9.89 30.05 7.10
N PRO A 284 -10.07 30.48 5.84
CA PRO A 284 -11.40 30.65 5.24
C PRO A 284 -12.26 29.38 5.32
N ASN A 285 -11.66 28.23 5.01
CA ASN A 285 -12.32 26.93 5.11
C ASN A 285 -12.70 26.59 6.56
N PHE A 286 -11.86 26.95 7.53
CA PHE A 286 -12.16 26.76 8.94
C PHE A 286 -13.31 27.66 9.41
N LEU A 287 -13.29 28.95 9.06
CA LEU A 287 -14.37 29.90 9.37
C LEU A 287 -15.70 29.42 8.79
N LYS A 288 -15.70 28.91 7.56
CA LYS A 288 -16.88 28.33 6.93
C LYS A 288 -17.36 27.06 7.61
N SER A 289 -16.50 26.06 7.74
CA SER A 289 -16.88 24.72 8.21
C SER A 289 -17.20 24.69 9.70
N TYR A 290 -16.45 25.45 10.50
CA TYR A 290 -16.49 25.36 11.95
C TYR A 290 -17.17 26.54 12.62
N LEU A 291 -17.09 27.76 12.06
CA LEU A 291 -17.80 28.93 12.58
C LEU A 291 -19.10 29.24 11.80
N GLY A 292 -19.35 28.58 10.67
CA GLY A 292 -20.59 28.74 9.90
C GLY A 292 -20.71 30.10 9.23
N LEU A 293 -19.58 30.71 8.86
CA LEU A 293 -19.53 31.96 8.12
C LEU A 293 -19.52 31.67 6.61
N GLU A 294 -20.32 32.40 5.84
CA GLU A 294 -20.24 32.31 4.38
C GLU A 294 -19.05 33.14 3.89
N ILE A 295 -18.13 32.48 3.19
CA ILE A 295 -16.88 33.07 2.70
C ILE A 295 -16.82 33.01 1.18
N GLU A 296 -16.38 34.09 0.56
CA GLU A 296 -16.06 34.19 -0.85
C GLU A 296 -14.56 34.48 -1.01
N GLN A 297 -13.86 33.67 -1.81
CA GLN A 297 -12.46 33.89 -2.18
C GLN A 297 -12.39 34.17 -3.68
N ASN A 298 -11.79 35.30 -4.06
CA ASN A 298 -11.65 35.72 -5.45
C ASN A 298 -10.22 35.50 -5.94
N GLU A 299 -10.06 35.02 -7.18
CA GLU A 299 -8.75 34.75 -7.79
C GLU A 299 -7.97 36.03 -8.20
N THR A 300 -8.52 37.21 -7.92
CA THR A 300 -7.87 38.49 -8.28
C THR A 300 -6.71 38.86 -7.34
N TYR A 301 -6.49 38.09 -6.27
CA TYR A 301 -5.41 38.24 -5.27
C TYR A 301 -5.30 39.65 -4.67
N LYS A 302 -6.40 40.40 -4.62
CA LYS A 302 -6.39 41.76 -4.09
C LYS A 302 -6.57 41.75 -2.58
N GLU A 303 -7.49 40.95 -2.08
CA GLU A 303 -7.76 40.64 -0.69
C GLU A 303 -7.76 39.13 -0.52
N ASP A 304 -7.58 38.63 0.70
CA ASP A 304 -7.55 37.19 0.92
C ASP A 304 -8.95 36.55 0.83
N PHE A 305 -9.98 37.22 1.36
CA PHE A 305 -11.38 36.78 1.24
C PHE A 305 -12.41 37.85 1.68
N TRP A 306 -13.68 37.60 1.35
CA TRP A 306 -14.85 38.33 1.86
C TRP A 306 -15.69 37.45 2.77
N ILE A 307 -16.27 38.06 3.80
CA ILE A 307 -17.45 37.50 4.46
C ILE A 307 -18.68 38.01 3.72
N VAL A 308 -19.58 37.11 3.35
CA VAL A 308 -20.79 37.43 2.59
C VAL A 308 -22.05 36.96 3.32
N ASP A 309 -23.19 37.53 2.98
CA ASP A 309 -24.48 37.07 3.45
C ASP A 309 -25.02 35.89 2.61
N ASN A 310 -26.27 35.49 2.88
CA ASN A 310 -26.96 34.43 2.13
C ASN A 310 -27.32 34.83 0.68
N LYS A 311 -27.29 36.11 0.34
CA LYS A 311 -27.49 36.65 -1.01
C LYS A 311 -26.18 36.94 -1.74
N LYS A 312 -25.03 36.62 -1.13
CA LYS A 312 -23.68 36.95 -1.62
C LYS A 312 -23.38 38.46 -1.62
N GLU A 313 -24.08 39.24 -0.80
CA GLU A 313 -23.72 40.62 -0.51
C GLU A 313 -22.50 40.64 0.42
N LYS A 314 -21.53 41.51 0.11
CA LYS A 314 -20.28 41.64 0.86
C LYS A 314 -20.53 42.32 2.20
N LEU A 315 -20.25 41.62 3.30
CA LEU A 315 -20.46 42.12 4.66
C LEU A 315 -19.17 42.63 5.31
N ALA A 316 -18.04 41.99 5.01
CA ALA A 316 -16.73 42.40 5.51
C ALA A 316 -15.62 42.01 4.55
N ILE A 317 -14.58 42.83 4.49
CA ILE A 317 -13.34 42.53 3.77
C ILE A 317 -12.30 41.99 4.75
N ALA A 318 -11.58 40.94 4.38
CA ALA A 318 -10.63 40.28 5.26
C ALA A 318 -9.24 40.12 4.65
N GLU A 319 -8.25 40.26 5.52
CA GLU A 319 -6.83 40.07 5.23
C GLU A 319 -6.22 39.14 6.28
N ILE A 320 -5.31 38.28 5.84
CA ILE A 320 -4.60 37.27 6.61
C ILE A 320 -3.11 37.62 6.60
N LYS A 321 -2.52 37.66 7.80
CA LYS A 321 -1.08 37.85 7.94
C LYS A 321 -0.46 36.90 8.94
N SER A 322 0.73 36.43 8.61
CA SER A 322 1.53 35.56 9.48
C SER A 322 2.86 36.21 9.84
N LYS A 323 3.21 36.21 11.13
CA LYS A 323 4.44 36.83 11.63
C LYS A 323 5.19 35.91 12.57
N THR A 324 6.51 35.86 12.38
CA THR A 324 7.43 35.15 13.28
C THR A 324 7.45 35.76 14.68
N LYS A 325 7.27 37.10 14.77
CA LYS A 325 7.18 37.87 16.01
C LYS A 325 5.73 38.32 16.28
N GLY A 326 5.55 39.26 17.20
CA GLY A 326 4.25 39.87 17.49
C GLY A 326 3.68 40.69 16.33
N PHE A 327 2.42 41.06 16.47
CA PHE A 327 1.71 41.99 15.60
C PHE A 327 2.38 43.36 15.57
N THR A 328 2.27 44.07 14.45
CA THR A 328 2.65 45.48 14.32
C THR A 328 1.60 46.24 13.53
N LYS A 329 1.36 47.52 13.89
CA LYS A 329 0.36 48.37 13.22
C LYS A 329 0.52 48.53 11.70
N GLY A 330 1.72 48.30 11.16
CA GLY A 330 1.99 48.43 9.72
C GLY A 330 1.17 47.49 8.85
N LEU A 331 0.66 46.39 9.41
CA LEU A 331 -0.18 45.42 8.68
C LEU A 331 -1.57 45.95 8.34
N VAL A 332 -2.03 47.00 9.03
CA VAL A 332 -3.33 47.63 8.78
C VAL A 332 -3.36 48.32 7.41
N GLY A 333 -2.21 48.75 6.89
CA GLY A 333 -2.12 49.45 5.61
C GLY A 333 -2.65 48.66 4.42
N TYR A 334 -2.55 47.32 4.45
CA TYR A 334 -3.08 46.45 3.39
C TYR A 334 -4.61 46.56 3.30
N LEU A 335 -5.32 46.43 4.43
CA LEU A 335 -6.79 46.56 4.47
C LEU A 335 -7.30 47.95 4.10
N ILE A 336 -6.55 49.00 4.43
CA ILE A 336 -6.90 50.36 4.00
C ILE A 336 -6.80 50.44 2.46
N ALA A 337 -5.70 49.97 1.89
CA ALA A 337 -5.53 49.95 0.44
C ALA A 337 -6.60 49.10 -0.27
N HIS A 338 -7.06 48.00 0.33
CA HIS A 338 -8.16 47.22 -0.24
C HIS A 338 -9.49 47.96 -0.19
N ARG A 339 -9.82 48.63 0.92
CA ARG A 339 -11.03 49.47 1.02
C ARG A 339 -11.02 50.58 -0.04
N ASP A 340 -9.91 51.31 -0.14
CA ASP A 340 -9.72 52.37 -1.15
C ASP A 340 -9.91 51.83 -2.57
N TYR A 341 -9.32 50.66 -2.87
CA TYR A 341 -9.43 50.04 -4.18
C TYR A 341 -10.87 49.68 -4.58
N TYR A 342 -11.68 49.24 -3.63
CA TYR A 342 -13.09 48.90 -3.84
C TYR A 342 -14.04 50.07 -3.61
N GLU A 343 -13.54 51.28 -3.37
CA GLU A 343 -14.33 52.48 -3.08
C GLU A 343 -15.31 52.28 -1.90
N LEU A 344 -14.88 51.50 -0.90
CA LEU A 344 -15.65 51.24 0.31
C LEU A 344 -15.54 52.41 1.30
N GLU A 345 -16.60 52.65 2.06
CA GLU A 345 -16.60 53.63 3.15
C GLU A 345 -15.59 53.24 4.25
N ASP A 346 -15.03 54.23 4.95
CA ASP A 346 -14.10 54.01 6.08
C ASP A 346 -14.75 53.16 7.19
N GLU A 347 -16.07 53.28 7.33
CA GLU A 347 -16.92 52.54 8.26
C GLU A 347 -17.14 51.07 7.87
N PHE A 348 -16.87 50.68 6.61
CA PHE A 348 -17.09 49.32 6.15
C PHE A 348 -16.25 48.32 6.94
N PRO A 349 -16.83 47.20 7.44
CA PRO A 349 -16.10 46.26 8.29
C PRO A 349 -14.86 45.66 7.62
N ALA A 350 -13.70 45.87 8.25
CA ALA A 350 -12.41 45.36 7.80
C ALA A 350 -11.76 44.47 8.86
N LEU A 351 -11.41 43.23 8.49
CA LEU A 351 -10.94 42.19 9.40
C LEU A 351 -9.48 41.83 9.11
N LEU A 352 -8.63 41.86 10.14
CA LEU A 352 -7.24 41.46 10.04
C LEU A 352 -6.99 40.21 10.89
N PHE A 353 -6.91 39.05 10.25
CA PHE A 353 -6.58 37.80 10.91
C PHE A 353 -5.07 37.64 11.00
N VAL A 354 -4.55 37.47 12.22
CA VAL A 354 -3.10 37.46 12.46
C VAL A 354 -2.62 36.22 13.18
N ASN A 355 -1.67 35.52 12.57
CA ASN A 355 -0.94 34.43 13.21
C ASN A 355 0.42 34.92 13.69
N CYS A 356 0.51 35.32 14.95
CA CYS A 356 1.72 35.90 15.53
C CYS A 356 2.59 34.85 16.22
N ASN A 357 3.83 35.20 16.54
CA ASN A 357 4.72 34.40 17.39
C ASN A 357 4.97 32.97 16.84
N LEU A 358 5.12 32.79 15.53
CA LEU A 358 5.24 31.45 14.92
C LEU A 358 6.47 30.63 15.37
N GLN A 359 7.52 31.28 15.88
CA GLN A 359 8.77 30.62 16.29
C GLN A 359 8.80 30.17 17.76
N VAL A 360 7.67 30.25 18.47
CA VAL A 360 7.63 29.92 19.90
C VAL A 360 7.49 28.41 20.15
N GLY A 361 8.14 27.93 21.21
CA GLY A 361 8.09 26.51 21.60
C GLY A 361 7.02 26.16 22.64
N SER A 362 6.14 27.10 23.01
CA SER A 362 5.12 26.87 24.04
C SER A 362 3.81 27.63 23.77
N TRP A 363 2.69 27.08 24.22
CA TRP A 363 1.38 27.75 24.15
C TRP A 363 1.34 29.06 24.93
N LYS A 364 2.06 29.13 26.04
CA LYS A 364 2.17 30.34 26.86
C LYS A 364 2.84 31.47 26.08
N ASP A 365 3.89 31.15 25.31
CA ASP A 365 4.57 32.14 24.48
C ASP A 365 3.80 32.50 23.21
N LYS A 366 2.97 31.57 22.72
CA LYS A 366 2.04 31.80 21.62
C LYS A 366 0.98 32.84 22.00
N ASP A 367 0.38 32.68 23.18
CA ASP A 367 -0.71 33.53 23.70
C ASP A 367 -0.26 34.89 24.28
N LYS A 368 0.82 35.49 23.77
CA LYS A 368 1.26 36.83 24.19
C LYS A 368 0.26 37.89 23.73
N PHE A 369 0.03 38.87 24.60
CA PHE A 369 -0.84 40.02 24.31
C PHE A 369 -0.28 40.88 23.17
N LEU A 370 -1.19 41.50 22.41
CA LEU A 370 -0.82 42.52 21.44
C LEU A 370 -0.39 43.81 22.17
N ASN A 371 0.51 44.59 21.55
CA ASN A 371 0.91 45.87 22.10
C ASN A 371 -0.28 46.85 22.08
N GLU A 372 -0.49 47.55 23.18
CA GLU A 372 -1.58 48.51 23.35
C GLU A 372 -1.61 49.63 22.32
N GLN A 373 -0.44 50.15 21.94
CA GLN A 373 -0.37 51.20 20.93
C GLN A 373 -0.82 50.70 19.55
N ASP A 374 -0.57 49.43 19.24
CA ASP A 374 -0.91 48.84 17.95
C ASP A 374 -2.43 48.62 17.84
N TYR A 375 -3.09 48.00 18.83
CA TYR A 375 -4.54 47.78 18.73
C TYR A 375 -5.35 49.08 18.88
N LYS A 376 -4.83 50.10 19.57
CA LYS A 376 -5.45 51.45 19.59
C LYS A 376 -5.39 52.10 18.21
N TYR A 377 -4.25 51.98 17.51
CA TYR A 377 -4.13 52.48 16.14
C TYR A 377 -5.11 51.76 15.20
N VAL A 378 -5.18 50.42 15.27
CA VAL A 378 -6.12 49.60 14.50
C VAL A 378 -7.57 50.07 14.70
N ALA A 379 -7.97 50.34 15.94
CA ALA A 379 -9.32 50.80 16.27
C ALA A 379 -9.64 52.18 15.66
N HIS A 380 -8.67 53.09 15.58
CA HIS A 380 -8.85 54.38 14.90
C HIS A 380 -9.01 54.23 13.38
N GLN A 381 -8.52 53.15 12.79
CA GLN A 381 -8.68 52.84 11.36
C GLN A 381 -9.94 52.02 11.05
N ASN A 382 -10.83 51.84 12.06
CA ASN A 382 -12.04 51.04 11.98
C ASN A 382 -11.81 49.59 11.48
N VAL A 383 -10.71 48.99 11.95
CA VAL A 383 -10.35 47.60 11.63
C VAL A 383 -10.51 46.74 12.87
N LEU A 384 -10.87 45.47 12.72
CA LEU A 384 -10.85 44.47 13.79
C LEU A 384 -9.73 43.46 13.55
N VAL A 385 -8.73 43.45 14.44
CA VAL A 385 -7.69 42.44 14.50
C VAL A 385 -8.18 41.25 15.31
N ILE A 386 -7.96 40.05 14.78
CA ILE A 386 -8.34 38.78 15.41
C ILE A 386 -7.13 37.86 15.31
N ARG A 387 -6.57 37.40 16.44
CA ARG A 387 -5.48 36.42 16.36
C ARG A 387 -6.04 35.03 16.08
N ILE A 388 -5.24 34.15 15.48
CA ILE A 388 -5.68 32.78 15.19
C ILE A 388 -6.02 32.01 16.49
N GLU A 389 -5.32 32.30 17.60
CA GLU A 389 -5.67 31.80 18.94
C GLU A 389 -7.10 32.17 19.33
N ASP A 390 -7.51 33.39 19.02
CA ASP A 390 -8.83 33.91 19.34
C ASP A 390 -9.90 33.22 18.45
N VAL A 391 -9.61 32.96 17.17
CA VAL A 391 -10.48 32.17 16.25
C VAL A 391 -10.69 30.74 16.75
N VAL A 392 -9.61 30.04 17.11
CA VAL A 392 -9.68 28.66 17.61
C VAL A 392 -10.49 28.59 18.91
N ARG A 393 -10.37 29.61 19.77
CA ARG A 393 -11.17 29.69 21.01
C ARG A 393 -12.62 30.07 20.76
N LEU A 394 -12.93 30.89 19.75
CA LEU A 394 -14.32 31.11 19.32
C LEU A 394 -14.96 29.79 18.86
N TRP A 395 -14.22 28.96 18.13
CA TRP A 395 -14.70 27.63 17.76
C TRP A 395 -14.98 26.75 18.99
N GLU A 396 -14.06 26.73 19.96
CA GLU A 396 -14.29 26.01 21.21
C GLU A 396 -15.50 26.54 21.99
N MET A 397 -15.69 27.86 22.05
CA MET A 397 -16.88 28.47 22.64
C MET A 397 -18.16 27.99 21.96
N LYS A 398 -18.19 27.98 20.63
CA LYS A 398 -19.32 27.49 19.85
C LYS A 398 -19.59 26.01 20.10
N ARG A 399 -18.54 25.18 20.10
CA ARG A 399 -18.65 23.72 20.36
C ARG A 399 -19.23 23.43 21.75
N LEU A 400 -18.93 24.28 22.72
CA LEU A 400 -19.47 24.21 24.09
C LEU A 400 -20.84 24.93 24.25
N GLY A 401 -21.42 25.47 23.18
CA GLY A 401 -22.69 26.19 23.23
C GLY A 401 -22.64 27.53 23.97
N LYS A 402 -21.45 28.13 24.12
CA LYS A 402 -21.24 29.42 24.79
C LYS A 402 -21.42 30.63 23.88
N THR A 403 -21.47 30.40 22.56
CA THR A 403 -21.75 31.45 21.58
C THR A 403 -22.39 30.83 20.33
N THR A 404 -23.00 31.65 19.49
CA THR A 404 -23.64 31.25 18.21
C THR A 404 -22.89 31.80 16.99
N ASN A 405 -23.21 31.28 15.80
CA ASN A 405 -22.65 31.82 14.54
C ASN A 405 -23.02 33.29 14.35
N GLU A 406 -24.25 33.66 14.70
CA GLU A 406 -24.78 35.01 14.56
C GLU A 406 -24.06 35.99 15.50
N GLU A 407 -23.78 35.58 16.73
CA GLU A 407 -23.01 36.37 17.68
C GLU A 407 -21.57 36.59 17.21
N ILE A 408 -20.92 35.55 16.66
CA ILE A 408 -19.57 35.64 16.09
C ILE A 408 -19.56 36.60 14.89
N LEU A 409 -20.52 36.45 13.97
CA LEU A 409 -20.64 37.34 12.82
C LEU A 409 -20.88 38.78 13.28
N ASN A 410 -21.79 39.01 14.22
CA ASN A 410 -22.05 40.34 14.77
C ASN A 410 -20.82 40.95 15.44
N LEU A 411 -19.98 40.16 16.11
CA LEU A 411 -18.70 40.63 16.65
C LEU A 411 -17.77 41.10 15.52
N PHE A 412 -17.68 40.36 14.43
CA PHE A 412 -16.83 40.71 13.29
C PHE A 412 -17.33 41.97 12.58
N LEU A 413 -18.65 42.16 12.46
CA LEU A 413 -19.22 43.31 11.74
C LEU A 413 -19.28 44.60 12.56
N THR A 414 -19.36 44.52 13.89
CA THR A 414 -19.65 45.71 14.73
C THR A 414 -18.52 46.16 15.62
N LYS A 415 -17.48 45.34 15.81
CA LYS A 415 -16.36 45.66 16.71
C LYS A 415 -15.14 46.12 15.92
N LYS A 416 -14.28 46.88 16.59
CA LYS A 416 -13.00 47.38 16.08
C LYS A 416 -11.92 47.28 17.15
N GLY A 417 -10.66 47.39 16.73
CA GLY A 417 -9.49 47.20 17.58
C GLY A 417 -9.04 45.75 17.58
N TRP A 418 -8.98 45.08 18.73
CA TRP A 418 -8.59 43.69 18.88
C TRP A 418 -9.69 42.90 19.60
N LEU A 419 -10.17 41.83 18.96
CA LEU A 419 -11.00 40.82 19.59
C LEU A 419 -10.09 39.77 20.25
N GLN A 420 -10.13 39.73 21.57
CA GLN A 420 -9.45 38.73 22.38
C GLN A 420 -10.45 37.70 22.90
N VAL A 421 -10.15 36.42 22.73
CA VAL A 421 -10.81 35.35 23.48
C VAL A 421 -9.80 34.77 24.46
N THR A 422 -10.07 34.96 25.75
CA THR A 422 -9.15 34.51 26.80
C THR A 422 -9.11 32.99 26.90
N SER A 423 -8.11 32.44 27.57
CA SER A 423 -8.03 31.00 27.88
C SER A 423 -9.20 30.48 28.74
N LYS A 424 -9.94 31.39 29.40
CA LYS A 424 -11.19 31.08 30.12
C LYS A 424 -12.43 31.14 29.23
N LEU A 425 -12.26 31.37 27.93
CA LEU A 425 -13.33 31.50 26.93
C LEU A 425 -14.24 32.72 27.22
N GLU A 426 -13.61 33.85 27.54
CA GLU A 426 -14.25 35.16 27.69
C GLU A 426 -13.88 36.06 26.51
N ILE A 427 -14.85 36.76 25.93
CA ILE A 427 -14.63 37.70 24.83
C ILE A 427 -14.33 39.10 25.41
N LYS A 428 -13.25 39.73 24.94
CA LYS A 428 -12.84 41.09 25.29
C LYS A 428 -12.51 41.87 24.02
N ILE A 429 -12.95 43.13 23.94
CA ILE A 429 -12.65 44.04 22.83
C ILE A 429 -11.72 45.15 23.34
N HIS A 430 -10.65 45.42 22.59
CA HIS A 430 -9.62 46.41 22.95
C HIS A 430 -9.33 47.38 21.81
N PRO A 431 -9.22 48.70 22.03
CA PRO A 431 -9.58 49.41 23.26
C PRO A 431 -11.10 49.33 23.49
N LYS A 432 -11.51 49.47 24.76
CA LYS A 432 -12.93 49.46 25.13
C LYS A 432 -13.70 50.61 24.53
#